data_AF-A0A6L8TWH8-F1
#
_entry.id   AF-A0A6L8TWH8-F1
#
_cell.length_a   1.000
_cell.length_b   1.000
_cell.length_c   1.000
_cell.angle_alpha   90.00
_cell.angle_beta   90.00
_cell.angle_gamma   90.00
#
_symmetry.space_group_name_H-M   'P 1'
#
loop_
_entity.id
_entity.type
_entity.pdbx_description
1 polymer ?
#
loop_
_entity_poly.entity_id
_entity_poly.type
_entity_poly.pdbx_seq_one_letter_code
_entity_poly.pdbx_strand_id
1 'polypeptide(L)'
;MKNNKILKILVPLTIVLIVFALIGKKAGWFGKAATVKVSVENAEKRTIIETITANGKIQPEKEVKITPDVSGEIVELTVREGDNVEKGQLLLRIKPDVYISQRDRSLAAISQARARLSQAEAQFIQAELSYKRNKQLYDEETISRSEFEQAEASYLV
;
A
#
# COMPACT_ATOMS: atom_id res chain seq x y z
N MET A 1 -102.42 52.47 -42.75
CA MET A 1 -102.34 52.05 -44.17
C MET A 1 -101.12 51.14 -44.34
N LYS A 2 -101.36 49.84 -44.50
CA LYS A 2 -100.35 48.77 -44.58
C LYS A 2 -99.60 48.92 -45.91
N ASN A 3 -98.28 49.11 -45.89
CA ASN A 3 -97.49 49.42 -47.08
C ASN A 3 -96.71 48.20 -47.57
N ASN A 4 -97.27 47.52 -48.57
CA ASN A 4 -96.94 46.17 -49.04
C ASN A 4 -95.62 46.11 -49.83
N LYS A 5 -94.85 47.21 -49.89
CA LYS A 5 -93.62 47.33 -50.68
C LYS A 5 -92.39 46.74 -49.98
N ILE A 6 -92.35 46.78 -48.64
CA ILE A 6 -91.21 46.25 -47.84
C ILE A 6 -91.18 44.71 -47.87
N LEU A 7 -92.35 44.06 -47.83
CA LEU A 7 -92.45 42.59 -47.86
C LEU A 7 -92.00 41.99 -49.20
N LYS A 8 -92.18 42.72 -50.32
CA LYS A 8 -91.76 42.26 -51.66
C LYS A 8 -90.24 42.33 -51.89
N ILE A 9 -89.50 43.10 -51.09
CA ILE A 9 -88.02 43.20 -51.15
C ILE A 9 -87.35 42.25 -50.15
N LEU A 10 -87.98 42.01 -49.00
CA LEU A 10 -87.45 41.12 -47.95
C LEU A 10 -87.44 39.63 -48.35
N VAL A 11 -88.45 39.19 -49.11
CA VAL A 11 -88.56 37.78 -49.57
C VAL A 11 -87.43 37.39 -50.55
N PRO A 12 -87.12 38.15 -51.62
CA PRO A 12 -86.00 37.80 -52.48
C PRO A 12 -84.65 37.94 -51.76
N LEU A 13 -84.49 38.90 -50.85
CA LEU A 13 -83.24 39.08 -50.09
C LEU A 13 -82.95 37.90 -49.15
N THR A 14 -83.98 37.38 -48.48
CA THR A 14 -83.85 36.18 -47.63
C THR A 14 -83.57 34.92 -48.45
N ILE A 15 -84.17 34.78 -49.64
CA ILE A 15 -83.86 33.68 -50.56
C ILE A 15 -82.41 33.75 -51.04
N VAL A 16 -81.91 34.93 -51.41
CA VAL A 16 -80.50 35.11 -51.82
C VAL A 16 -79.54 34.77 -50.69
N LEU A 17 -79.86 35.16 -49.45
CA LEU A 17 -79.03 34.89 -48.29
C LEU A 17 -79.01 33.40 -47.91
N ILE A 18 -80.13 32.69 -48.09
CA ILE A 18 -80.22 31.23 -47.92
C ILE A 18 -79.45 30.50 -49.03
N VAL A 19 -79.55 30.95 -50.27
CA VAL A 19 -78.79 30.37 -51.39
C VAL A 19 -77.28 30.59 -51.19
N PHE A 20 -76.88 31.77 -50.72
CA PHE A 20 -75.48 32.07 -50.39
C PHE A 20 -74.97 31.20 -49.23
N ALA A 21 -75.79 30.98 -48.20
CA ALA A 21 -75.45 30.08 -47.10
C ALA A 21 -75.34 28.60 -47.53
N LEU A 22 -76.19 28.14 -48.44
CA LEU A 22 -76.13 26.79 -49.01
C LEU A 22 -74.89 26.58 -49.88
N ILE A 23 -74.53 27.56 -50.70
CA ILE A 23 -73.31 27.55 -51.52
C ILE A 23 -72.08 27.59 -50.60
N GLY A 24 -72.09 28.43 -49.56
CA GLY A 24 -71.02 28.51 -48.56
C GLY A 24 -70.79 27.20 -47.79
N LYS A 25 -71.87 26.46 -47.48
CA LYS A 25 -71.79 25.13 -46.87
C LYS A 25 -71.22 24.08 -47.84
N LYS A 26 -71.63 24.10 -49.12
CA LYS A 26 -71.15 23.13 -50.13
C LYS A 26 -69.71 23.39 -50.58
N ALA A 27 -69.25 24.65 -50.56
CA ALA A 27 -67.88 25.05 -50.88
C ALA A 27 -66.87 24.77 -49.74
N GLY A 28 -67.30 24.16 -48.63
CA GLY A 28 -66.40 23.73 -47.55
C GLY A 28 -65.74 24.89 -46.79
N TRP A 29 -66.32 26.09 -46.83
CA TRP A 29 -65.79 27.28 -46.15
C TRP A 29 -65.96 27.20 -44.62
N PHE A 30 -66.92 26.41 -44.14
CA PHE A 30 -67.17 26.14 -42.74
C PHE A 30 -66.92 24.66 -42.44
N GLY A 31 -65.77 24.35 -41.84
CA GLY A 31 -65.49 23.00 -41.31
C GLY A 31 -64.28 22.27 -41.88
N LYS A 32 -63.15 22.95 -42.11
CA LYS A 32 -61.86 22.24 -42.11
C LYS A 32 -61.47 21.99 -40.66
N ALA A 33 -61.72 20.78 -40.18
CA ALA A 33 -61.30 20.33 -38.86
C ALA A 33 -59.79 20.58 -38.70
N ALA A 34 -59.41 21.30 -37.65
CA ALA A 34 -58.02 21.61 -37.36
C ALA A 34 -57.26 20.32 -37.04
N THR A 35 -56.51 19.80 -38.01
CA THR A 35 -55.61 18.66 -37.80
C THR A 35 -54.35 19.13 -37.09
N VAL A 36 -54.13 18.62 -35.87
CA VAL A 36 -52.92 18.85 -35.08
C VAL A 36 -51.77 18.07 -35.70
N LYS A 37 -50.73 18.76 -36.15
CA LYS A 37 -49.49 18.10 -36.61
C LYS A 37 -48.74 17.56 -35.40
N VAL A 38 -48.42 16.27 -35.42
CA VAL A 38 -47.61 15.60 -34.40
C VAL A 38 -46.36 15.02 -35.04
N SER A 39 -45.24 15.09 -34.34
CA SER A 39 -44.03 14.36 -34.73
C SER A 39 -44.19 12.90 -34.30
N VAL A 40 -43.96 11.99 -35.25
CA VAL A 40 -43.92 10.55 -35.02
C VAL A 40 -42.55 10.01 -35.41
N GLU A 41 -42.09 9.01 -34.67
CA GLU A 41 -40.85 8.28 -34.94
C GLU A 41 -41.16 6.78 -34.90
N ASN A 42 -40.47 5.98 -35.71
CA ASN A 42 -40.67 4.54 -35.77
C ASN A 42 -40.02 3.87 -34.55
N ALA A 43 -40.78 3.02 -33.86
CA ALA A 43 -40.27 2.28 -32.72
C ALA A 43 -39.27 1.20 -33.18
N GLU A 44 -38.04 1.27 -32.69
CA GLU A 44 -37.02 0.25 -32.89
C GLU A 44 -36.50 -0.30 -31.55
N LYS A 45 -36.11 -1.57 -31.56
CA LYS A 45 -35.40 -2.16 -30.42
C LYS A 45 -33.97 -1.65 -30.42
N ARG A 46 -33.69 -0.73 -29.50
CA ARG A 46 -32.34 -0.23 -29.24
C ARG A 46 -31.88 -0.62 -27.85
N THR A 47 -30.59 -0.89 -27.71
CA THR A 47 -29.97 -1.07 -26.39
C THR A 47 -29.80 0.29 -25.74
N ILE A 48 -30.42 0.49 -24.59
CA ILE A 48 -30.20 1.68 -23.76
C ILE A 48 -29.10 1.34 -22.77
N ILE A 49 -27.97 2.05 -22.86
CA ILE A 49 -26.86 1.89 -21.92
C ILE A 49 -27.01 2.99 -20.87
N GLU A 50 -27.26 2.60 -19.64
CA GLU A 50 -27.28 3.51 -18.49
C GLU A 50 -25.87 3.59 -17.91
N THR A 51 -25.21 4.74 -18.07
CA THR A 51 -23.88 4.98 -17.52
C THR A 51 -24.02 5.61 -16.14
N ILE A 52 -23.53 4.92 -15.11
CA ILE A 52 -23.47 5.44 -13.73
C ILE A 52 -22.05 5.96 -13.49
N THR A 53 -21.92 7.23 -13.10
CA THR A 53 -20.63 7.81 -12.72
C THR A 53 -20.30 7.46 -11.28
N ALA A 54 -19.18 6.79 -11.07
CA ALA A 54 -18.65 6.47 -9.75
C ALA A 54 -17.28 7.13 -9.55
N ASN A 55 -17.06 7.69 -8.36
CA ASN A 55 -15.76 8.22 -7.96
C ASN A 55 -14.98 7.13 -7.24
N GLY A 56 -13.72 6.92 -7.66
CA GLY A 56 -12.80 5.98 -7.02
C GLY A 56 -11.44 6.64 -6.79
N LYS A 57 -10.67 6.08 -5.86
CA LYS A 57 -9.28 6.50 -5.63
C LYS A 57 -8.34 5.40 -6.11
N ILE A 58 -7.31 5.77 -6.85
CA ILE A 58 -6.24 4.86 -7.27
C ILE A 58 -5.24 4.73 -6.12
N GLN A 59 -4.82 3.51 -5.82
CA GLN A 59 -3.84 3.18 -4.78
C GLN A 59 -2.82 2.17 -5.32
N PRO A 60 -1.59 2.16 -4.79
CA PRO A 60 -0.61 1.14 -5.13
C PRO A 60 -1.13 -0.25 -4.73
N GLU A 61 -0.80 -1.27 -5.51
CA GLU A 61 -1.13 -2.67 -5.18
C GLU A 61 -0.49 -3.09 -3.85
N LYS A 62 0.74 -2.61 -3.59
CA LYS A 62 1.50 -2.87 -2.37
C LYS A 62 2.12 -1.59 -1.86
N GLU A 63 1.83 -1.25 -0.61
CA GLU A 63 2.43 -0.15 0.11
C GLU A 63 3.14 -0.70 1.34
N VAL A 64 4.42 -0.37 1.51
CA VAL A 64 5.23 -0.84 2.63
C VAL A 64 5.85 0.36 3.33
N LYS A 65 5.66 0.44 4.64
CA LYS A 65 6.32 1.43 5.49
C LYS A 65 7.63 0.84 6.00
N ILE A 66 8.74 1.48 5.65
CA ILE A 66 10.08 1.10 6.11
C ILE A 66 10.40 1.94 7.33
N THR A 67 10.80 1.30 8.42
CA THR A 67 11.19 1.96 9.67
C THR A 67 12.43 1.26 10.20
N PRO A 68 13.43 1.99 10.70
CA PRO A 68 14.62 1.37 11.28
C PRO A 68 14.30 0.69 12.61
N ASP A 69 14.94 -0.46 12.86
CA ASP A 69 14.82 -1.19 14.13
C ASP A 69 15.55 -0.51 15.29
N VAL A 70 16.49 0.39 14.97
CA VAL A 70 17.36 1.07 15.93
C VAL A 70 17.16 2.57 15.86
N SER A 71 17.12 3.21 17.02
CA SER A 71 17.11 4.67 17.11
C SER A 71 18.52 5.23 16.90
N GLY A 72 18.62 6.34 16.17
CA GLY A 72 19.88 7.04 15.99
C GLY A 72 19.78 8.19 15.00
N GLU A 73 20.86 8.96 14.90
CA GLU A 73 21.00 10.05 13.94
C GLU A 73 21.27 9.51 12.54
N ILE A 74 20.55 10.03 11.54
CA ILE A 74 20.80 9.69 10.12
C ILE A 74 22.02 10.51 9.67
N VAL A 75 23.09 9.81 9.29
CA VAL A 75 24.33 10.43 8.79
C VAL A 75 24.36 10.55 7.27
N GLU A 76 23.56 9.74 6.57
CA GLU A 76 23.52 9.69 5.11
C GLU A 76 22.16 9.23 4.62
N LEU A 77 21.65 9.91 3.59
CA LEU A 77 20.42 9.55 2.87
C LEU A 77 20.77 9.47 1.38
N THR A 78 20.74 8.25 0.83
CA THR A 78 21.22 7.96 -0.53
C THR A 78 20.13 7.98 -1.59
N VAL A 79 18.87 8.16 -1.19
CA VAL A 79 17.70 8.14 -2.08
C VAL A 79 16.85 9.39 -1.94
N ARG A 80 16.17 9.77 -3.02
CA ARG A 80 15.22 10.88 -3.07
C ARG A 80 13.81 10.38 -3.39
N GLU A 81 12.83 11.21 -3.09
CA GLU A 81 11.45 10.92 -3.42
C GLU A 81 11.27 10.74 -4.94
N GLY A 82 10.66 9.64 -5.35
CA GLY A 82 10.47 9.27 -6.76
C GLY A 82 11.57 8.40 -7.38
N ASP A 83 12.67 8.15 -6.65
CA ASP A 83 13.71 7.25 -7.13
C ASP A 83 13.23 5.79 -7.12
N ASN A 84 13.58 5.05 -8.18
CA ASN A 84 13.39 3.59 -8.21
C ASN A 84 14.52 2.92 -7.42
N VAL A 85 14.17 1.99 -6.53
CA VAL A 85 15.13 1.27 -5.69
C VAL A 85 15.05 -0.24 -5.90
N GLU A 86 16.19 -0.90 -5.78
CA GLU A 86 16.30 -2.36 -5.90
C GLU A 86 16.38 -3.05 -4.54
N LYS A 87 16.12 -4.37 -4.52
CA LYS A 87 16.22 -5.16 -3.31
C LYS A 87 17.66 -5.19 -2.79
N GLY A 88 17.85 -4.74 -1.55
CA GLY A 88 19.15 -4.70 -0.89
C GLY A 88 19.93 -3.40 -1.11
N GLN A 89 19.37 -2.44 -1.83
CA GLN A 89 19.97 -1.12 -1.97
C GLN A 89 20.01 -0.37 -0.64
N LEU A 90 21.14 0.30 -0.36
CA LEU A 90 21.28 1.16 0.80
C LEU A 90 20.42 2.43 0.62
N LEU A 91 19.45 2.62 1.51
CA LEU A 91 18.56 3.78 1.49
C LEU A 91 19.06 4.92 2.38
N LEU A 92 19.54 4.57 3.57
CA LEU A 92 20.06 5.51 4.56
C LEU A 92 21.08 4.82 5.45
N ARG A 93 21.91 5.62 6.12
CA ARG A 93 22.87 5.16 7.13
C ARG A 93 22.63 5.88 8.45
N ILE A 94 22.49 5.11 9.52
CA ILE A 94 22.39 5.60 10.89
C ILE A 94 23.79 5.59 11.51
N LYS A 95 24.09 6.59 12.36
CA LYS A 95 25.37 6.72 13.05
C LYS A 95 25.73 5.44 13.84
N PRO A 96 26.81 4.71 13.48
CA PRO A 96 27.09 3.39 14.03
C PRO A 96 27.98 3.41 15.29
N ASP A 97 28.44 4.57 15.75
CA ASP A 97 29.51 4.71 16.76
C ASP A 97 29.29 3.89 18.04
N VAL A 98 28.04 3.84 18.52
CA VAL A 98 27.68 3.07 19.72
C VAL A 98 27.85 1.57 19.49
N TYR A 99 27.39 1.07 18.33
CA TYR A 99 27.48 -0.34 17.96
C TYR A 99 28.92 -0.75 17.66
N ILE A 100 29.70 0.12 17.00
CA ILE A 100 31.14 -0.11 16.77
C ILE A 100 31.85 -0.20 18.12
N SER A 101 31.62 0.76 19.01
CA SER A 101 32.23 0.77 20.35
C SER A 101 31.86 -0.48 21.16
N GLN A 102 30.61 -0.96 21.07
CA GLN A 102 30.18 -2.18 21.74
C GLN A 102 30.84 -3.44 21.15
N ARG A 103 30.97 -3.50 19.82
CA ARG A 103 31.68 -4.57 19.12
C ARG A 103 33.16 -4.59 19.53
N ASP A 104 33.81 -3.44 19.60
CA ASP A 104 35.22 -3.34 19.97
C ASP A 104 35.48 -3.75 21.42
N ARG A 105 34.59 -3.35 22.36
CA ARG A 105 34.63 -3.86 23.74
C ARG A 105 34.50 -5.38 23.81
N SER A 106 33.61 -5.96 22.98
CA SER A 106 33.41 -7.40 22.94
C SER A 106 34.64 -8.14 22.36
N LEU A 107 35.27 -7.57 21.33
CA LEU A 107 36.53 -8.09 20.77
C LEU A 107 37.67 -8.03 21.80
N ALA A 108 37.78 -6.94 22.56
CA ALA A 108 38.78 -6.81 23.62
C ALA A 108 38.57 -7.87 24.72
N ALA A 109 37.31 -8.13 25.11
CA ALA A 109 36.98 -9.18 26.08
C ALA A 109 37.37 -10.58 25.57
N ILE A 110 37.15 -10.88 24.29
CA ILE A 110 37.59 -12.13 23.67
C ILE A 110 39.12 -12.25 23.69
N SER A 111 39.83 -11.18 23.36
CA SER A 111 41.31 -11.15 23.41
C SER A 111 41.83 -11.43 24.82
N GLN A 112 41.24 -10.79 25.83
CA GLN A 112 41.58 -11.02 27.22
C GLN A 112 41.31 -12.47 27.64
N ALA A 113 40.17 -13.05 27.25
CA ALA A 113 39.84 -14.44 27.55
C ALA A 113 40.84 -15.41 26.90
N ARG A 114 41.27 -15.14 25.66
CA ARG A 114 42.31 -15.95 24.97
C ARG A 114 43.66 -15.87 25.67
N ALA A 115 44.07 -14.68 26.12
CA ALA A 115 45.30 -14.52 26.88
C ALA A 115 45.25 -15.29 28.21
N ARG A 116 44.12 -15.25 28.92
CA ARG A 116 43.92 -16.03 30.15
C ARG A 116 43.93 -17.54 29.88
N LEU A 117 43.33 -17.99 28.78
CA LEU A 117 43.38 -19.39 28.38
C LEU A 117 44.82 -19.83 28.11
N SER A 118 45.58 -19.07 27.32
CA SER A 118 46.98 -19.40 27.03
C SER A 118 47.85 -19.41 28.31
N GLN A 119 47.58 -18.50 29.25
CA GLN A 119 48.24 -18.51 30.55
C GLN A 119 47.88 -19.76 31.37
N ALA A 120 46.60 -20.14 31.41
CA ALA A 120 46.13 -21.33 32.11
C ALA A 120 46.69 -22.62 31.49
N GLU A 121 46.76 -22.70 30.15
CA GLU A 121 47.37 -23.81 29.42
C GLU A 121 48.86 -23.95 29.77
N ALA A 122 49.61 -22.84 29.81
CA ALA A 122 51.01 -22.86 30.21
C ALA A 122 51.20 -23.30 31.67
N GLN A 123 50.32 -22.85 32.58
CA GLN A 123 50.32 -23.27 33.99
C GLN A 123 50.01 -24.77 34.11
N PHE A 124 49.05 -25.27 33.35
CA PHE A 124 48.69 -26.69 33.31
C PHE A 124 49.85 -27.55 32.80
N ILE A 125 50.50 -27.16 31.70
CA ILE A 125 51.67 -27.88 31.16
C ILE A 125 52.79 -27.94 32.20
N GLN A 126 53.05 -26.83 32.89
CA GLN A 126 54.06 -26.78 33.95
C GLN A 126 53.72 -27.72 35.12
N ALA A 127 52.46 -27.71 35.58
CA ALA A 127 51.99 -28.60 36.64
C ALA A 127 52.06 -30.07 36.22
N GLU A 128 51.67 -30.40 34.98
CA GLU A 128 51.74 -31.76 34.43
C GLU A 128 53.18 -32.28 34.38
N LEU A 129 54.12 -31.46 33.89
CA LEU A 129 55.54 -31.83 33.85
C LEU A 129 56.13 -32.01 35.25
N SER A 130 55.72 -31.18 36.21
CA SER A 130 56.14 -31.29 37.61
C SER A 130 55.62 -32.58 38.24
N TYR A 131 54.34 -32.89 38.06
CA TYR A 131 53.71 -34.12 38.53
C TYR A 131 54.36 -35.37 37.94
N LYS A 132 54.56 -35.42 36.61
CA LYS A 132 55.22 -36.56 35.94
C LYS A 132 56.62 -36.81 36.49
N ARG A 133 57.40 -35.75 36.70
CA ARG A 133 58.77 -35.83 37.25
C ARG A 133 58.76 -36.32 38.70
N ASN A 134 57.91 -35.75 39.55
CA ASN A 134 57.82 -36.14 40.95
C ASN A 134 57.25 -37.55 41.13
N LYS A 135 56.33 -37.97 40.26
CA LYS A 135 55.84 -39.34 40.24
C LYS A 135 56.98 -40.33 39.99
N GLN A 136 57.83 -40.07 38.98
CA GLN A 136 59.00 -40.91 38.72
C GLN A 136 59.96 -40.94 39.92
N LEU A 137 60.28 -39.77 40.50
CA LEU A 137 61.18 -39.68 41.65
C LEU A 137 60.62 -40.37 42.91
N TYR A 138 59.31 -40.34 43.11
CA TYR A 138 58.63 -41.03 44.20
C TYR A 138 58.63 -42.55 44.00
N ASP A 139 58.38 -42.99 42.76
CA ASP A 139 58.47 -44.41 42.36
C ASP A 139 59.92 -44.94 42.54
N GLU A 140 60.94 -44.07 42.43
CA GLU A 140 62.36 -44.34 42.70
C GLU A 140 62.76 -44.14 44.18
N GLU A 141 61.82 -43.85 45.09
CA GLU A 141 62.04 -43.59 46.54
C GLU A 141 62.99 -42.41 46.86
N THR A 142 63.15 -41.46 45.93
CA THR A 142 64.10 -40.33 46.07
C THR A 142 63.51 -39.05 46.64
N ILE A 143 62.17 -38.96 46.76
CA ILE A 143 61.45 -37.83 47.36
C ILE A 143 60.42 -38.30 48.39
N SER A 144 60.02 -37.40 49.28
CA SER A 144 59.04 -37.71 50.33
C SER A 144 57.61 -37.77 49.79
N ARG A 145 56.74 -38.51 50.48
CA ARG A 145 55.31 -38.57 50.16
C ARG A 145 54.65 -37.18 50.16
N SER A 146 55.05 -36.30 51.08
CA SER A 146 54.52 -34.94 51.16
C SER A 146 54.85 -34.11 49.91
N GLU A 147 56.05 -34.28 49.33
CA GLU A 147 56.45 -33.57 48.11
C GLU A 147 55.72 -34.10 46.87
N PHE A 148 55.47 -35.41 46.82
CA PHE A 148 54.65 -36.01 45.77
C PHE A 148 53.19 -35.51 45.83
N GLU A 149 52.56 -35.57 47.00
CA GLU A 149 51.17 -35.12 47.22
C GLU A 149 51.00 -33.62 46.88
N GLN A 150 52.01 -32.79 47.12
CA GLN A 150 51.97 -31.37 46.74
C GLN A 150 51.96 -31.15 45.22
N ALA A 151 52.72 -31.96 44.47
CA ALA A 151 52.72 -31.90 43.01
C ALA A 151 51.45 -32.49 42.40
N GLU A 152 50.90 -33.56 43.00
CA GLU A 152 49.62 -34.14 42.61
C GLU A 152 48.47 -33.16 42.83
N ALA A 153 48.41 -32.51 44.00
CA ALA A 153 47.40 -31.49 44.30
C ALA A 153 47.47 -30.30 43.34
N SER A 154 48.67 -29.91 42.90
CA SER A 154 48.85 -28.80 41.95
C SER A 154 48.45 -29.17 40.50
N TYR A 155 48.35 -30.46 40.17
CA TYR A 155 47.94 -30.95 38.85
C TYR A 155 46.44 -31.27 38.77
N LEU A 156 45.84 -31.73 39.87
CA LEU A 156 44.42 -32.10 39.93
C LEU A 156 43.46 -30.90 40.08
N VAL A 157 43.98 -29.73 40.44
CA VAL A 157 43.23 -28.46 40.56
C VAL A 157 43.25 -27.71 39.24
#